data_AF-A0A7Y2I0I8-F1
#
_entry.id   AF-A0A7Y2I0I8-F1
#
_cell.length_a   1.000
_cell.length_b   1.000
_cell.length_c   1.000
_cell.angle_alpha   90.00
_cell.angle_beta   90.00
_cell.angle_gamma   90.00
#
_symmetry.space_group_name_H-M   'P 1'
#
loop_
_entity.id
_entity.type
_entity.pdbx_description
1 polymer ?
#
loop_
_entity_poly.entity_id
_entity_poly.type
_entity_poly.pdbx_seq_one_letter_code
_entity_poly.pdbx_strand_id
1 'polypeptide(L)'
;MSPRPQRAPEVLPRVERGHRRPWRYALLVYAVALTVATHWPALTLGAASPVSDKLVHALAFGALTILLWRTGWFQRRMTVTLVALAWATLDETTQGLPFIRRHVSWPDGIANGLGVVVAAAWLWAAAPVGGAANRARLRVESFAFDQLWTRPETWIRLALAGFVAAGVGVIVPVRLPGTTWVGIGALIGALVAGTVLAISWRRACRRLDAARPCFRCGASCRGTGFDENGVAACPVCGVTLRSTQWRTPARASSRQRLRLLAAPLVTAALLVVAAFVGLTLLSAVYPRLLRWPATARLAPRIAVAIGRIPPDIATIVDFAAALIAMAGLGRLYRRRLARSFDQGERCRRCGHDLRGTPAPDGRGRCSECGVEFVVE
;
A
#
# COMPACT_ATOMS: atom_id res chain seq x y z
N MET A 1 13.10 27.89 -28.21
CA MET A 1 12.58 26.65 -27.60
C MET A 1 13.75 25.81 -27.12
N SER A 2 13.95 25.64 -25.81
CA SER A 2 15.00 24.74 -25.32
C SER A 2 14.62 23.28 -25.62
N PRO A 3 15.51 22.46 -26.20
CA PRO A 3 15.21 21.07 -26.51
C PRO A 3 14.81 20.34 -25.23
N ARG A 4 13.68 19.62 -25.26
CA ARG A 4 13.30 18.73 -24.17
C ARG A 4 14.47 17.75 -23.97
N PRO A 5 15.05 17.66 -22.76
CA PRO A 5 16.12 16.71 -22.50
C PRO A 5 15.60 15.31 -22.85
N GLN A 6 16.23 14.67 -23.83
CA GLN A 6 15.94 13.29 -24.17
C GLN A 6 16.18 12.45 -22.91
N ARG A 7 15.12 11.80 -22.41
CA ARG A 7 15.26 10.84 -21.30
C ARG A 7 16.06 9.67 -21.84
N ALA A 8 17.33 9.59 -21.47
CA ALA A 8 18.15 8.41 -21.72
C ALA A 8 17.38 7.15 -21.29
N PRO A 9 17.42 6.05 -22.07
CA PRO A 9 16.74 4.81 -21.73
C PRO A 9 17.16 4.38 -20.32
N GLU A 10 16.18 4.32 -19.42
CA GLU A 10 16.38 4.04 -18.00
C GLU A 10 16.73 2.55 -17.83
N VAL A 11 18.01 2.21 -18.07
CA VAL A 11 18.54 0.88 -17.76
C VAL A 11 18.43 0.70 -16.26
N LEU A 12 17.45 -0.12 -15.84
CA LEU A 12 17.18 -0.39 -14.43
C LEU A 12 18.48 -0.88 -13.76
N PRO A 13 18.89 -0.25 -12.65
CA PRO A 13 20.11 -0.59 -11.93
C PRO A 13 20.24 -2.10 -11.61
N ARG A 14 21.48 -2.63 -11.61
CA ARG A 14 21.75 -4.05 -11.33
C ARG A 14 21.18 -4.51 -9.97
N VAL A 15 21.12 -3.63 -8.98
CA VAL A 15 20.53 -3.94 -7.66
C VAL A 15 19.02 -3.96 -7.68
N GLU A 16 18.36 -3.11 -8.46
CA GLU A 16 16.92 -3.23 -8.63
C GLU A 16 16.54 -4.60 -9.22
N ARG A 17 17.37 -5.14 -10.12
CA ARG A 17 17.16 -6.50 -10.64
C ARG A 17 17.32 -7.58 -9.55
N GLY A 18 18.34 -7.48 -8.69
CA GLY A 18 18.55 -8.41 -7.59
C GLY A 18 17.41 -8.38 -6.56
N HIS A 19 17.01 -7.17 -6.15
CA HIS A 19 15.96 -6.97 -5.15
C HIS A 19 14.55 -7.40 -5.61
N ARG A 20 14.30 -7.43 -6.92
CA ARG A 20 13.01 -7.85 -7.48
C ARG A 20 12.87 -9.38 -7.62
N ARG A 21 13.96 -10.16 -7.56
CA ARG A 21 13.90 -11.63 -7.71
C ARG A 21 13.01 -12.32 -6.65
N PRO A 22 13.14 -12.05 -5.34
CA PRO A 22 12.28 -12.66 -4.32
C PRO A 22 10.79 -12.38 -4.58
N TRP A 23 10.45 -11.16 -5.01
CA TRP A 23 9.08 -10.80 -5.34
C TRP A 23 8.54 -11.55 -6.55
N ARG A 24 9.38 -11.83 -7.55
CA ARG A 24 8.99 -12.64 -8.72
C ARG A 24 8.74 -14.10 -8.31
N TYR A 25 9.60 -14.68 -7.48
CA TYR A 25 9.38 -16.02 -6.96
C TYR A 25 8.12 -16.08 -6.10
N ALA A 26 7.93 -15.11 -5.20
CA ALA A 26 6.72 -15.01 -4.39
C ALA A 26 5.47 -14.89 -5.26
N LEU A 27 5.49 -14.05 -6.32
CA LEU A 27 4.38 -13.95 -7.26
C LEU A 27 4.10 -15.28 -7.95
N LEU A 28 5.12 -15.97 -8.48
CA LEU A 28 4.93 -17.23 -9.20
C LEU A 28 4.35 -18.32 -8.29
N VAL A 29 4.94 -18.51 -7.10
CA VAL A 29 4.44 -19.47 -6.11
C VAL A 29 3.01 -19.13 -5.70
N TYR A 30 2.73 -17.85 -5.44
CA TYR A 30 1.41 -17.38 -5.06
C TYR A 30 0.38 -17.55 -6.18
N ALA A 31 0.74 -17.24 -7.43
CA ALA A 31 -0.15 -17.38 -8.58
C ALA A 31 -0.49 -18.86 -8.82
N VAL A 32 0.48 -19.77 -8.74
CA VAL A 32 0.24 -21.22 -8.82
C VAL A 32 -0.68 -21.68 -7.70
N ALA A 33 -0.39 -21.29 -6.45
CA ALA A 33 -1.23 -21.66 -5.30
C ALA A 33 -2.66 -21.12 -5.44
N LEU A 34 -2.82 -19.87 -5.91
CA LEU A 34 -4.11 -19.25 -6.16
C LEU A 34 -4.88 -19.99 -7.24
N THR A 35 -4.26 -20.27 -8.40
CA THR A 35 -4.89 -21.01 -9.49
C THR A 35 -5.29 -22.42 -9.06
N VAL A 36 -4.43 -23.14 -8.34
CA VAL A 36 -4.77 -24.46 -7.80
C VAL A 36 -5.96 -24.38 -6.84
N ALA A 37 -6.00 -23.37 -5.96
CA ALA A 37 -7.10 -23.20 -5.01
C ALA A 37 -8.43 -22.85 -5.71
N THR A 38 -8.41 -21.99 -6.73
CA THR A 38 -9.62 -21.59 -7.47
C THR A 38 -10.11 -22.69 -8.43
N HIS A 39 -9.20 -23.54 -8.91
CA HIS A 39 -9.51 -24.62 -9.86
C HIS A 39 -9.59 -26.01 -9.22
N TRP A 40 -9.58 -26.09 -7.88
CA TRP A 40 -9.68 -27.38 -7.21
C TRP A 40 -11.03 -28.05 -7.54
N PRO A 41 -11.03 -29.25 -8.18
CA PRO A 41 -12.25 -29.83 -8.69
C PRO A 41 -13.25 -30.14 -7.58
N ALA A 42 -14.50 -29.74 -7.78
CA ALA A 42 -15.61 -29.99 -6.85
C ALA A 42 -15.30 -29.63 -5.38
N LEU A 43 -14.53 -28.54 -5.15
CA LEU A 43 -14.23 -28.07 -3.80
C LEU A 43 -15.51 -27.61 -3.10
N THR A 44 -16.04 -28.44 -2.21
CA THR A 44 -17.10 -28.07 -1.27
C THR A 44 -16.48 -27.61 0.03
N LEU A 45 -16.46 -26.30 0.27
CA LEU A 45 -16.18 -25.79 1.61
C LEU A 45 -17.36 -26.18 2.51
N GLY A 46 -17.09 -26.80 3.66
CA GLY A 46 -18.16 -27.18 4.60
C GLY A 46 -19.04 -25.99 4.95
N ALA A 47 -20.33 -26.23 5.21
CA ALA A 47 -21.39 -25.22 5.32
C ALA A 47 -21.20 -24.14 6.41
N ALA A 48 -20.08 -24.13 7.14
CA ALA A 48 -19.83 -23.27 8.29
C ALA A 48 -18.47 -22.54 8.22
N SER A 49 -18.04 -22.06 7.05
CA SER A 49 -16.89 -21.14 7.03
C SER A 49 -17.29 -19.82 7.72
N PRO A 50 -16.62 -19.42 8.81
CA PRO A 50 -16.89 -18.14 9.49
C PRO A 50 -16.44 -16.93 8.66
N VAL A 51 -15.65 -17.13 7.61
CA VAL A 51 -15.21 -16.08 6.70
C VAL A 51 -16.03 -16.16 5.43
N SER A 52 -16.59 -15.02 5.02
CA SER A 52 -17.21 -14.89 3.71
C SER A 52 -16.23 -15.30 2.63
N ASP A 53 -16.60 -16.31 1.84
CA ASP A 53 -15.87 -16.79 0.67
C ASP A 53 -15.45 -15.63 -0.25
N LYS A 54 -16.38 -14.69 -0.47
CA LYS A 54 -16.16 -13.49 -1.29
C LYS A 54 -15.06 -12.58 -0.70
N LEU A 55 -14.91 -12.51 0.62
CA LEU A 55 -13.85 -11.72 1.25
C LEU A 55 -12.48 -12.36 0.98
N VAL A 56 -12.40 -13.69 1.02
CA VAL A 56 -11.18 -14.43 0.69
C VAL A 56 -10.77 -14.16 -0.76
N HIS A 57 -11.74 -14.20 -1.69
CA HIS A 57 -11.56 -13.82 -3.09
C HIS A 57 -10.98 -12.40 -3.24
N ALA A 58 -11.62 -11.39 -2.62
CA ALA A 58 -11.13 -10.01 -2.67
C ALA A 58 -9.70 -9.85 -2.11
N LEU A 59 -9.39 -10.48 -0.97
CA LEU A 59 -8.05 -10.45 -0.39
C LEU A 59 -7.03 -11.15 -1.29
N ALA A 60 -7.39 -12.28 -1.89
CA ALA A 60 -6.51 -13.08 -2.71
C ALA A 60 -6.05 -12.34 -3.96
N PHE A 61 -6.98 -11.71 -4.70
CA PHE A 61 -6.66 -10.92 -5.89
C PHE A 61 -6.06 -9.55 -5.57
N GLY A 62 -6.38 -8.98 -4.40
CA GLY A 62 -5.68 -7.80 -3.88
C GLY A 62 -4.19 -8.09 -3.62
N ALA A 63 -3.89 -9.21 -2.96
CA ALA A 63 -2.51 -9.66 -2.71
C ALA A 63 -1.77 -9.98 -4.02
N LEU A 64 -2.42 -10.67 -4.98
CA LEU A 64 -1.88 -10.89 -6.32
C LEU A 64 -1.45 -9.56 -6.98
N THR A 65 -2.33 -8.56 -6.92
CA THR A 65 -2.07 -7.22 -7.50
C THR A 65 -0.85 -6.55 -6.87
N ILE A 66 -0.72 -6.64 -5.54
CA ILE A 66 0.43 -6.10 -4.81
C ILE A 66 1.71 -6.83 -5.22
N LEU A 67 1.71 -8.17 -5.22
CA LEU A 67 2.86 -8.97 -5.63
C LEU A 67 3.28 -8.62 -7.06
N LEU A 68 2.31 -8.51 -7.98
CA LEU A 68 2.54 -8.15 -9.37
C LEU A 68 3.23 -6.78 -9.49
N TRP A 69 2.72 -5.76 -8.79
CA TRP A 69 3.36 -4.44 -8.72
C TRP A 69 4.81 -4.53 -8.21
N ARG A 70 5.05 -5.34 -7.18
CA ARG A 70 6.35 -5.48 -6.52
C ARG A 70 7.41 -6.21 -7.36
N THR A 71 7.00 -7.02 -8.35
CA THR A 71 7.95 -7.59 -9.33
C THR A 71 8.62 -6.54 -10.20
N GLY A 72 7.94 -5.39 -10.37
CA GLY A 72 8.33 -4.32 -11.27
C GLY A 72 8.44 -4.73 -12.73
N TRP A 73 7.73 -5.78 -13.17
CA TRP A 73 7.56 -6.10 -14.60
C TRP A 73 6.83 -4.97 -15.33
N PHE A 74 5.88 -4.33 -14.65
CA PHE A 74 5.15 -3.17 -15.16
C PHE A 74 5.45 -1.94 -14.32
N GLN A 75 5.80 -0.83 -14.98
CA GLN A 75 6.13 0.44 -14.31
C GLN A 75 4.91 1.32 -14.05
N ARG A 76 3.82 1.08 -14.81
CA ARG A 76 2.58 1.86 -14.74
C ARG A 76 1.56 1.11 -13.88
N ARG A 77 1.06 1.78 -12.85
CA ARG A 77 0.02 1.25 -11.94
C ARG A 77 -1.22 0.78 -12.71
N MET A 78 -1.68 1.58 -13.68
CA MET A 78 -2.82 1.20 -14.52
C MET A 78 -2.60 -0.10 -15.28
N THR A 79 -1.40 -0.34 -15.81
CA THR A 79 -1.08 -1.60 -16.49
C THR A 79 -1.15 -2.77 -15.52
N VAL A 80 -0.62 -2.63 -14.29
CA VAL A 80 -0.76 -3.68 -13.26
C VAL A 80 -2.22 -3.94 -12.92
N THR A 81 -3.02 -2.89 -12.75
CA THR A 81 -4.46 -3.02 -12.46
C THR A 81 -5.18 -3.74 -13.59
N LEU A 82 -4.95 -3.35 -14.85
CA LEU A 82 -5.59 -3.99 -16.00
C LEU A 82 -5.17 -5.45 -16.16
N VAL A 83 -3.89 -5.78 -15.97
CA VAL A 83 -3.40 -7.16 -16.03
C VAL A 83 -4.00 -7.99 -14.89
N ALA A 84 -4.07 -7.46 -13.68
CA ALA A 84 -4.67 -8.15 -12.54
C ALA A 84 -6.18 -8.36 -12.70
N LEU A 85 -6.90 -7.37 -13.26
CA LEU A 85 -8.33 -7.52 -13.61
C LEU A 85 -8.52 -8.56 -14.71
N ALA A 86 -7.70 -8.53 -15.76
CA ALA A 86 -7.76 -9.53 -16.83
C ALA A 86 -7.51 -10.95 -16.28
N TRP A 87 -6.54 -11.09 -15.37
CA TRP A 87 -6.28 -12.37 -14.69
C TRP A 87 -7.45 -12.80 -13.81
N ALA A 88 -8.05 -11.88 -13.04
CA ALA A 88 -9.24 -12.17 -12.23
C ALA A 88 -10.44 -12.65 -13.07
N THR A 89 -10.68 -12.00 -14.20
CA THR A 89 -11.73 -12.41 -15.14
C THR A 89 -11.41 -13.76 -15.77
N LEU A 90 -10.16 -13.99 -16.17
CA LEU A 90 -9.73 -15.26 -16.76
C LEU A 90 -9.89 -16.40 -15.76
N ASP A 91 -9.42 -16.22 -14.52
CA ASP A 91 -9.54 -17.21 -13.45
C ASP A 91 -11.01 -17.59 -13.20
N GLU A 92 -11.91 -16.61 -13.10
CA GLU A 92 -13.34 -16.87 -12.85
C GLU A 92 -14.02 -17.54 -14.05
N THR A 93 -13.73 -17.09 -15.28
CA THR A 93 -14.34 -17.67 -16.49
C THR A 93 -13.85 -19.09 -16.77
N THR A 94 -12.57 -19.37 -16.48
CA THR A 94 -11.99 -20.70 -16.68
C THR A 94 -12.48 -21.73 -15.66
N GLN A 95 -12.95 -21.32 -14.47
CA GLN A 95 -13.62 -22.23 -13.53
C GLN A 95 -14.86 -22.92 -14.13
N GLY A 96 -15.50 -22.32 -15.14
CA GLY A 96 -16.63 -22.88 -15.86
C GLY A 96 -16.29 -24.04 -16.82
N LEU A 97 -15.02 -24.39 -16.98
CA LEU A 97 -14.63 -25.50 -17.84
C LEU A 97 -15.20 -26.83 -17.30
N PRO A 98 -15.77 -27.70 -18.16
CA PRO A 98 -16.51 -28.89 -17.71
C PRO A 98 -15.71 -29.85 -16.81
N PHE A 99 -14.39 -29.93 -16.98
CA PHE A 99 -13.53 -30.82 -16.21
C PHE A 99 -13.23 -30.32 -14.79
N ILE A 100 -13.41 -29.02 -14.51
CA ILE A 100 -13.21 -28.43 -13.17
C ILE A 100 -14.44 -28.69 -12.28
N ARG A 101 -15.63 -28.81 -12.90
CA ARG A 101 -16.91 -29.02 -12.21
C ARG A 101 -17.17 -27.93 -11.16
N ARG A 102 -16.85 -26.68 -11.49
CA ARG A 102 -17.23 -25.48 -10.72
C ARG A 102 -18.14 -24.58 -11.55
N HIS A 103 -18.87 -23.71 -10.85
CA HIS A 103 -19.76 -22.74 -11.47
C HIS A 103 -19.10 -21.38 -11.51
N VAL A 104 -19.21 -20.71 -12.66
CA VAL A 104 -18.85 -19.29 -12.80
C VAL A 104 -19.88 -18.47 -12.02
N SER A 105 -19.38 -17.62 -11.14
CA SER A 105 -20.15 -16.86 -10.16
C SER A 105 -19.85 -15.38 -10.34
N TRP A 106 -20.86 -14.62 -10.80
CA TRP A 106 -20.75 -13.16 -10.88
C TRP A 106 -20.36 -12.50 -9.54
N PRO A 107 -20.94 -12.92 -8.38
CA PRO A 107 -20.46 -12.50 -7.07
C PRO A 107 -18.94 -12.64 -6.87
N ASP A 108 -18.33 -13.77 -7.26
CA ASP A 108 -16.89 -13.99 -7.13
C ASP A 108 -16.08 -13.09 -8.05
N GLY A 109 -16.52 -12.94 -9.30
CA GLY A 109 -15.91 -11.99 -10.25
C GLY A 109 -15.91 -10.55 -9.72
N ILE A 110 -17.01 -10.10 -9.10
CA ILE A 110 -17.10 -8.77 -8.46
C ILE A 110 -16.13 -8.67 -7.29
N ALA A 111 -16.10 -9.67 -6.41
CA ALA A 111 -15.22 -9.68 -5.25
C ALA A 111 -13.73 -9.64 -5.66
N ASN A 112 -13.34 -10.46 -6.64
CA ASN A 112 -12.00 -10.45 -7.24
C ASN A 112 -11.63 -9.05 -7.75
N GLY A 113 -12.52 -8.44 -8.55
CA GLY A 113 -12.34 -7.11 -9.10
C GLY A 113 -12.19 -6.02 -8.03
N LEU A 114 -13.04 -6.04 -6.99
CA LEU A 114 -12.94 -5.11 -5.86
C LEU A 114 -11.61 -5.24 -5.12
N GLY A 115 -11.13 -6.47 -4.92
CA GLY A 115 -9.79 -6.74 -4.38
C GLY A 115 -8.66 -6.04 -5.17
N VAL A 116 -8.69 -6.17 -6.49
CA VAL A 116 -7.74 -5.50 -7.40
C VAL A 116 -7.83 -3.98 -7.31
N VAL A 117 -9.05 -3.42 -7.29
CA VAL A 117 -9.28 -1.96 -7.20
C VAL A 117 -8.79 -1.41 -5.85
N VAL A 118 -9.09 -2.07 -4.74
CA VAL A 118 -8.61 -1.70 -3.41
C VAL A 118 -7.08 -1.70 -3.37
N ALA A 119 -6.44 -2.75 -3.87
CA ALA A 119 -4.98 -2.82 -3.96
C ALA A 119 -4.42 -1.67 -4.82
N ALA A 120 -5.02 -1.40 -5.99
CA ALA A 120 -4.61 -0.30 -6.86
C ALA A 120 -4.75 1.08 -6.18
N ALA A 121 -5.82 1.30 -5.41
CA ALA A 121 -6.02 2.52 -4.62
C ALA A 121 -4.91 2.70 -3.57
N TRP A 122 -4.52 1.63 -2.88
CA TRP A 122 -3.40 1.66 -1.92
C TRP A 122 -2.04 1.86 -2.58
N LEU A 123 -1.79 1.23 -3.74
CA LEU A 123 -0.59 1.50 -4.55
C LEU A 123 -0.56 2.97 -5.00
N TRP A 124 -1.72 3.56 -5.30
CA TRP A 124 -1.83 4.98 -5.57
C TRP A 124 -1.57 5.85 -4.35
N ALA A 125 -2.13 5.47 -3.20
CA ALA A 125 -1.89 6.14 -1.94
C ALA A 125 -0.40 6.16 -1.59
N ALA A 126 0.28 5.03 -1.79
CA ALA A 126 1.69 4.76 -1.49
C ALA A 126 2.69 5.36 -2.52
N ALA A 127 2.23 5.74 -3.71
CA ALA A 127 3.11 6.33 -4.73
C ALA A 127 3.88 7.57 -4.19
N PRO A 128 5.09 7.87 -4.69
CA PRO A 128 5.83 9.03 -4.24
C PRO A 128 5.05 10.35 -4.41
N VAL A 129 5.25 11.27 -3.46
CA VAL A 129 4.69 12.63 -3.43
C VAL A 129 5.75 13.60 -2.90
N GLY A 130 5.59 14.90 -3.16
CA GLY A 130 6.51 15.93 -2.69
C GLY A 130 7.63 16.28 -3.66
N GLY A 131 8.46 17.22 -3.23
CA GLY A 131 9.69 17.71 -3.84
C GLY A 131 10.86 16.74 -3.65
N ALA A 132 12.07 17.23 -3.89
CA ALA A 132 13.24 16.37 -3.94
C ALA A 132 13.68 15.91 -2.53
N ALA A 133 13.50 16.72 -1.49
CA ALA A 133 13.75 16.35 -0.09
C ALA A 133 12.89 15.13 0.35
N ASN A 134 11.56 15.17 0.17
CA ASN A 134 10.73 14.02 0.50
C ASN A 134 11.00 12.82 -0.42
N ARG A 135 11.35 13.05 -1.70
CA ARG A 135 11.75 11.96 -2.60
C ARG A 135 13.06 11.29 -2.19
N ALA A 136 14.04 12.02 -1.66
CA ALA A 136 15.26 11.45 -1.10
C ALA A 136 14.93 10.53 0.08
N ARG A 137 14.08 10.98 1.01
CA ARG A 137 13.55 10.15 2.11
C ARG A 137 12.88 8.89 1.60
N LEU A 138 11.95 9.03 0.66
CA LEU A 138 11.21 7.89 0.11
C LEU A 138 12.12 6.90 -0.63
N ARG A 139 13.24 7.36 -1.22
CA ARG A 139 14.25 6.48 -1.81
C ARG A 139 14.98 5.65 -0.76
N VAL A 140 15.39 6.27 0.36
CA VAL A 140 16.00 5.54 1.50
C VAL A 140 15.03 4.50 2.04
N GLU A 141 13.79 4.90 2.26
CA GLU A 141 12.71 4.02 2.71
C GLU A 141 12.53 2.87 1.71
N SER A 142 12.29 3.15 0.42
CA SER A 142 12.12 2.10 -0.59
C SER A 142 13.31 1.14 -0.65
N PHE A 143 14.54 1.64 -0.58
CA PHE A 143 15.72 0.79 -0.58
C PHE A 143 15.80 -0.09 0.68
N ALA A 144 15.48 0.45 1.85
CA ALA A 144 15.38 -0.33 3.09
C ALA A 144 14.33 -1.44 2.99
N PHE A 145 13.21 -1.16 2.31
CA PHE A 145 12.15 -2.14 2.05
C PHE A 145 12.65 -3.26 1.18
N ASP A 146 13.21 -2.90 0.03
CA ASP A 146 13.68 -3.85 -0.94
C ASP A 146 14.75 -4.77 -0.33
N GLN A 147 15.68 -4.21 0.45
CA GLN A 147 16.65 -5.00 1.21
C GLN A 147 16.00 -5.90 2.27
N LEU A 148 14.96 -5.44 2.98
CA LEU A 148 14.28 -6.26 3.98
C LEU A 148 13.69 -7.53 3.35
N TRP A 149 13.12 -7.41 2.15
CA TRP A 149 12.47 -8.53 1.45
C TRP A 149 13.41 -9.37 0.59
N THR A 150 14.67 -8.97 0.45
CA THR A 150 15.72 -9.87 -0.10
C THR A 150 16.13 -10.97 0.86
N ARG A 151 15.80 -10.82 2.13
CA ARG A 151 16.20 -11.74 3.20
C ARG A 151 15.13 -12.83 3.39
N PRO A 152 15.48 -14.12 3.26
CA PRO A 152 14.52 -15.21 3.49
C PRO A 152 13.95 -15.21 4.91
N GLU A 153 14.72 -14.73 5.89
CA GLU A 153 14.29 -14.64 7.30
C GLU A 153 13.07 -13.74 7.48
N THR A 154 12.94 -12.68 6.65
CA THR A 154 11.75 -11.81 6.69
C THR A 154 10.51 -12.57 6.25
N TRP A 155 10.62 -13.37 5.18
CA TRP A 155 9.52 -14.18 4.66
C TRP A 155 9.10 -15.24 5.68
N ILE A 156 10.06 -15.93 6.29
CA ILE A 156 9.80 -16.94 7.33
C ILE A 156 9.09 -16.31 8.53
N ARG A 157 9.55 -15.15 9.02
CA ARG A 157 8.88 -14.45 10.14
C ARG A 157 7.45 -14.04 9.82
N LEU A 158 7.19 -13.62 8.58
CA LEU A 158 5.84 -13.26 8.16
C LEU A 158 4.94 -14.49 8.05
N ALA A 159 5.45 -15.58 7.46
CA ALA A 159 4.74 -16.85 7.37
C ALA A 159 4.41 -17.39 8.76
N LEU A 160 5.36 -17.34 9.70
CA LEU A 160 5.15 -17.74 11.09
C LEU A 160 4.11 -16.85 11.79
N ALA A 161 4.16 -15.53 11.59
CA ALA A 161 3.15 -14.62 12.14
C ALA A 161 1.75 -14.94 11.60
N GLY A 162 1.62 -15.23 10.30
CA GLY A 162 0.38 -15.68 9.68
C GLY A 162 -0.11 -17.03 10.22
N PHE A 163 0.81 -17.99 10.41
CA PHE A 163 0.49 -19.30 10.99
C PHE A 163 -0.01 -19.19 12.44
N VAL A 164 0.65 -18.38 13.27
CA VAL A 164 0.20 -18.11 14.65
C VAL A 164 -1.17 -17.44 14.65
N ALA A 165 -1.40 -16.47 13.76
CA ALA A 165 -2.70 -15.81 13.63
C ALA A 165 -3.83 -16.79 13.26
N ALA A 166 -3.57 -17.66 12.29
CA ALA A 166 -4.49 -18.72 11.89
C ALA A 166 -4.74 -19.71 13.03
N GLY A 167 -3.69 -20.13 13.74
CA GLY A 167 -3.80 -21.01 14.90
C GLY A 167 -4.66 -20.41 16.00
N VAL A 168 -4.49 -19.11 16.32
CA VAL A 168 -5.36 -18.40 17.27
C VAL A 168 -6.82 -18.39 16.77
N GLY A 169 -7.04 -18.14 15.47
CA GLY A 169 -8.37 -18.16 14.88
C GLY A 169 -9.05 -19.54 14.92
N VAL A 170 -8.29 -20.64 14.90
CA VAL A 170 -8.79 -22.03 14.89
C VAL A 170 -8.92 -22.63 16.29
N ILE A 171 -8.01 -22.32 17.22
CA ILE A 171 -7.95 -22.93 18.55
C ILE A 171 -8.88 -22.22 19.56
N VAL A 172 -9.01 -20.89 19.47
CA VAL A 172 -9.84 -20.11 20.40
C VAL A 172 -11.37 -20.30 20.26
N PRO A 173 -11.99 -20.64 19.10
CA PRO A 173 -13.44 -20.77 18.99
C PRO A 173 -14.08 -21.93 19.77
N VAL A 174 -13.32 -22.69 20.58
CA VAL A 174 -13.87 -23.76 21.44
C VAL A 174 -14.87 -23.24 22.49
N ARG A 175 -14.98 -21.92 22.73
CA ARG A 175 -15.86 -21.39 23.80
C ARG A 175 -16.82 -20.25 23.45
N LEU A 176 -16.73 -19.64 22.28
CA LEU A 176 -17.56 -18.47 21.95
C LEU A 176 -18.02 -18.57 20.47
N PRO A 177 -19.33 -18.61 20.20
CA PRO A 177 -19.85 -18.80 18.85
C PRO A 177 -19.63 -17.56 17.97
N GLY A 178 -19.36 -17.78 16.68
CA GLY A 178 -19.47 -16.75 15.63
C GLY A 178 -18.18 -16.39 14.87
N THR A 179 -18.36 -15.52 13.88
CA THR A 179 -17.34 -15.04 12.92
C THR A 179 -16.33 -14.07 13.53
N THR A 180 -16.57 -13.62 14.77
CA THR A 180 -15.75 -12.65 15.50
C THR A 180 -14.34 -13.16 15.79
N TRP A 181 -14.12 -14.45 16.07
CA TRP A 181 -12.78 -14.99 16.36
C TRP A 181 -11.83 -14.94 15.19
N VAL A 182 -12.31 -15.19 13.98
CA VAL A 182 -11.45 -15.12 12.80
C VAL A 182 -11.03 -13.69 12.54
N GLY A 183 -11.94 -12.73 12.75
CA GLY A 183 -11.60 -11.30 12.72
C GLY A 183 -10.55 -10.93 13.77
N ILE A 184 -10.70 -11.41 15.01
CA ILE A 184 -9.74 -11.16 16.11
C ILE A 184 -8.38 -11.80 15.79
N GLY A 185 -8.35 -13.07 15.36
CA GLY A 185 -7.12 -13.78 14.99
C GLY A 185 -6.39 -13.07 13.84
N ALA A 186 -7.12 -12.66 12.80
CA ALA A 186 -6.57 -11.88 11.69
C ALA A 186 -6.00 -10.52 12.15
N LEU A 187 -6.70 -9.82 13.05
CA LEU A 187 -6.24 -8.55 13.63
C LEU A 187 -4.95 -8.73 14.44
N ILE A 188 -4.91 -9.73 15.33
CA ILE A 188 -3.72 -10.05 16.13
C ILE A 188 -2.55 -10.39 15.20
N GLY A 189 -2.78 -11.23 14.19
CA GLY A 189 -1.80 -11.56 13.17
C GLY A 189 -1.24 -10.34 12.46
N ALA A 190 -2.11 -9.45 12.01
CA ALA A 190 -1.73 -8.20 11.35
C ALA A 190 -0.92 -7.28 12.28
N LEU A 191 -1.28 -7.19 13.56
CA LEU A 191 -0.55 -6.39 14.55
C LEU A 191 0.84 -6.96 14.84
N VAL A 192 0.96 -8.28 15.01
CA VAL A 192 2.24 -8.97 15.23
C VAL A 192 3.13 -8.83 14.01
N ALA A 193 2.62 -9.16 12.82
CA ALA A 193 3.35 -9.03 11.56
C ALA A 193 3.79 -7.57 11.32
N GLY A 194 2.88 -6.60 11.52
CA GLY A 194 3.16 -5.18 11.40
C GLY A 194 4.26 -4.72 12.35
N THR A 195 4.25 -5.19 13.60
CA THR A 195 5.28 -4.86 14.60
C THR A 195 6.64 -5.44 14.22
N VAL A 196 6.69 -6.73 13.83
CA VAL A 196 7.92 -7.39 13.38
C VAL A 196 8.51 -6.69 12.16
N LEU A 197 7.67 -6.33 11.19
CA LEU A 197 8.07 -5.58 10.00
C LEU A 197 8.56 -4.17 10.38
N ALA A 198 7.89 -3.46 11.28
CA ALA A 198 8.29 -2.13 11.72
C ALA A 198 9.64 -2.13 12.46
N ILE A 199 9.90 -3.13 13.30
CA ILE A 199 11.20 -3.30 13.98
C ILE A 199 12.29 -3.63 12.96
N SER A 200 12.03 -4.60 12.08
CA SER A 200 12.98 -5.04 11.06
C SER A 200 13.33 -3.91 10.08
N TRP A 201 12.32 -3.13 9.71
CA TRP A 201 12.45 -1.89 8.96
C TRP A 201 13.38 -0.88 9.62
N ARG A 202 13.12 -0.54 10.89
CA ARG A 202 13.97 0.41 11.63
C ARG A 202 15.42 -0.07 11.72
N ARG A 203 15.63 -1.38 11.90
CA ARG A 203 16.96 -2.00 11.88
C ARG A 203 17.60 -1.93 10.48
N ALA A 204 16.83 -2.06 9.41
CA ALA A 204 17.32 -1.88 8.05
C ALA A 204 17.76 -0.43 7.80
N CYS A 205 16.92 0.57 8.14
CA CYS A 205 17.27 1.99 8.02
C CYS A 205 18.57 2.35 8.76
N ARG A 206 18.76 1.87 10.00
CA ARG A 206 19.99 2.11 10.77
C ARG A 206 21.23 1.50 10.11
N ARG A 207 21.10 0.34 9.48
CA ARG A 207 22.19 -0.29 8.73
C ARG A 207 22.53 0.48 7.45
N LEU A 208 21.54 1.08 6.78
CA LEU A 208 21.80 1.90 5.59
C LEU A 208 22.61 3.14 5.92
N ASP A 209 22.32 3.79 7.05
CA ASP A 209 23.06 4.98 7.49
C ASP A 209 24.54 4.64 7.78
N ALA A 210 24.79 3.48 8.41
CA ALA A 210 26.14 2.99 8.69
C ALA A 210 26.89 2.50 7.44
N ALA A 211 26.23 1.77 6.55
CA ALA A 211 26.84 1.14 5.37
C ALA A 211 26.96 2.09 4.16
N ARG A 212 26.15 3.15 4.12
CA ARG A 212 26.06 4.11 3.00
C ARG A 212 26.07 3.43 1.63
N PRO A 213 25.15 2.49 1.34
CA PRO A 213 25.18 1.76 0.08
C PRO A 213 24.78 2.66 -1.09
N CYS A 214 25.41 2.49 -2.24
CA CYS A 214 24.95 3.10 -3.47
C CYS A 214 23.55 2.58 -3.83
N PHE A 215 22.53 3.44 -3.95
CA PHE A 215 21.18 3.00 -4.30
C PHE A 215 21.07 2.37 -5.70
N ARG A 216 22.05 2.60 -6.58
CA ARG A 216 22.13 1.98 -7.91
C ARG A 216 22.73 0.56 -7.90
N CYS A 217 23.93 0.37 -7.35
CA CYS A 217 24.67 -0.90 -7.41
C CYS A 217 24.79 -1.61 -6.05
N GLY A 218 24.29 -1.03 -4.96
CA GLY A 218 24.26 -1.64 -3.62
C GLY A 218 25.61 -1.75 -2.92
N ALA A 219 26.71 -1.46 -3.62
CA ALA A 219 28.04 -1.44 -3.05
C ALA A 219 28.11 -0.44 -1.88
N SER A 220 28.83 -0.80 -0.82
CA SER A 220 29.14 0.11 0.28
C SER A 220 29.96 1.30 -0.25
N CYS A 221 29.49 2.52 0.02
CA CYS A 221 30.24 3.76 -0.26
C CYS A 221 30.77 4.37 1.05
N ARG A 222 30.96 3.54 2.08
CA ARG A 222 31.63 3.97 3.30
C ARG A 222 33.08 4.30 2.97
N GLY A 223 33.53 5.49 3.38
CA GLY A 223 34.90 5.96 3.11
C GLY A 223 35.05 6.68 1.76
N THR A 224 34.01 6.76 0.92
CA THR A 224 34.06 7.62 -0.26
C THR A 224 34.20 9.08 0.18
N GLY A 225 35.27 9.74 -0.29
CA GLY A 225 35.47 11.17 -0.10
C GLY A 225 34.42 11.96 -0.88
N PHE A 226 33.72 12.86 -0.18
CA PHE A 226 32.81 13.82 -0.81
C PHE A 226 33.58 15.11 -1.03
N ASP A 227 33.33 15.76 -2.15
CA ASP A 227 33.80 17.11 -2.38
C ASP A 227 33.10 18.12 -1.44
N GLU A 228 33.53 19.37 -1.53
CA GLU A 228 32.97 20.53 -0.82
C GLU A 228 31.49 20.81 -1.14
N ASN A 229 30.95 20.22 -2.21
CA ASN A 229 29.52 20.27 -2.54
C ASN A 229 28.75 19.04 -2.03
N GLY A 230 29.41 18.16 -1.27
CA GLY A 230 28.81 16.92 -0.78
C GLY A 230 28.51 15.92 -1.90
N VAL A 231 29.24 15.98 -3.02
CA VAL A 231 29.10 15.10 -4.19
C VAL A 231 30.29 14.14 -4.26
N ALA A 232 30.03 12.90 -4.68
CA ALA A 232 31.08 11.91 -4.96
C ALA A 232 30.65 10.97 -6.09
N ALA A 233 31.56 10.17 -6.62
CA ALA A 233 31.21 9.06 -7.52
C ALA A 233 31.22 7.73 -6.74
N CYS A 234 30.29 6.83 -7.06
CA CYS A 234 30.34 5.47 -6.52
C CYS A 234 31.59 4.75 -7.04
N PRO A 235 32.43 4.16 -6.16
CA PRO A 235 33.68 3.52 -6.59
C PRO A 235 33.46 2.29 -7.48
N VAL A 236 32.25 1.71 -7.48
CA VAL A 236 31.95 0.49 -8.24
C VAL A 236 31.22 0.77 -9.55
N CYS A 237 30.28 1.73 -9.58
CA CYS A 237 29.44 1.97 -10.76
C CYS A 237 29.50 3.40 -11.31
N GLY A 238 30.30 4.28 -10.72
CA GLY A 238 30.50 5.66 -11.16
C GLY A 238 29.29 6.58 -11.00
N VAL A 239 28.14 6.11 -10.47
CA VAL A 239 26.97 6.98 -10.29
C VAL A 239 27.28 8.09 -9.28
N THR A 240 26.82 9.30 -9.58
CA THR A 240 26.91 10.43 -8.66
C THR A 240 26.14 10.15 -7.36
N LEU A 241 26.86 10.24 -6.26
CA LEU A 241 26.39 10.11 -4.90
C LEU A 241 26.29 11.51 -4.28
N ARG A 242 25.24 11.73 -3.49
CA ARG A 242 25.13 12.93 -2.64
C ARG A 242 25.22 12.52 -1.18
N SER A 243 25.95 13.28 -0.37
CA SER A 243 26.13 13.02 1.06
C SER A 243 24.81 12.99 1.84
N THR A 244 23.76 13.62 1.30
CA THR A 244 22.41 13.70 1.85
C THR A 244 21.55 12.48 1.53
N GLN A 245 21.93 11.62 0.59
CA GLN A 245 21.06 10.54 0.10
C GLN A 245 20.77 9.44 1.14
N TRP A 246 21.64 9.26 2.14
CA TRP A 246 21.45 8.23 3.19
C TRP A 246 20.76 8.78 4.44
N ARG A 247 20.63 10.10 4.56
CA ARG A 247 20.08 10.72 5.76
C ARG A 247 18.57 10.57 5.76
N THR A 248 18.06 9.79 6.72
CA THR A 248 16.64 9.87 7.08
C THR A 248 16.39 11.22 7.78
N PRO A 249 15.54 12.08 7.22
CA PRO A 249 15.24 13.34 7.87
C PRO A 249 14.58 13.10 9.24
N ALA A 250 14.78 14.05 10.16
CA ALA A 250 14.23 13.96 11.51
C ALA A 250 12.72 13.67 11.48
N ARG A 251 12.28 12.76 12.36
CA ARG A 251 10.86 12.41 12.48
C ARG A 251 10.07 13.63 12.93
N ALA A 252 8.89 13.81 12.35
CA ALA A 252 7.94 14.83 12.81
C ALA A 252 7.63 14.61 14.30
N SER A 253 7.64 15.70 15.06
CA SER A 253 7.27 15.68 16.48
C SER A 253 5.84 15.18 16.65
N SER A 254 5.47 14.68 17.84
CA SER A 254 4.09 14.21 18.09
C SER A 254 3.05 15.30 17.84
N ARG A 255 3.33 16.55 18.23
CA ARG A 255 2.48 17.72 17.95
C ARG A 255 2.33 17.97 16.45
N GLN A 256 3.43 17.92 15.70
CA GLN A 256 3.37 18.08 14.23
C GLN A 256 2.60 16.93 13.57
N ARG A 257 2.76 15.69 14.04
CA ARG A 257 2.01 14.53 13.55
C ARG A 257 0.50 14.72 13.76
N LEU A 258 0.07 15.16 14.94
CA LEU A 258 -1.34 15.46 15.21
C LEU A 258 -1.89 16.55 14.27
N ARG A 259 -1.14 17.64 14.05
CA ARG A 259 -1.52 18.70 13.09
C ARG A 259 -1.63 18.18 11.65
N LEU A 260 -0.73 17.29 11.23
CA LEU A 260 -0.77 16.68 9.91
C LEU A 260 -1.95 15.71 9.74
N LEU A 261 -2.38 15.05 10.82
CA LEU A 261 -3.52 14.14 10.85
C LEU A 261 -4.88 14.86 10.92
N ALA A 262 -4.93 16.10 11.42
CA ALA A 262 -6.17 16.83 11.63
C ALA A 262 -7.07 16.88 10.38
N ALA A 263 -6.55 17.26 9.21
CA ALA A 263 -7.41 17.32 8.03
C ALA A 263 -7.84 15.96 7.46
N PRO A 264 -6.98 14.93 7.35
CA PRO A 264 -7.46 13.58 7.06
C PRO A 264 -8.59 13.15 8.00
N LEU A 265 -8.48 13.43 9.30
CA LEU A 265 -9.54 13.09 10.28
C LEU A 265 -10.83 13.89 10.03
N VAL A 266 -10.73 15.20 9.78
CA VAL A 266 -11.89 16.03 9.42
C VAL A 266 -12.54 15.56 8.12
N THR A 267 -11.74 15.27 7.08
CA THR A 267 -12.24 14.71 5.82
C THR A 267 -12.92 13.37 6.04
N ALA A 268 -12.36 12.49 6.87
CA ALA A 268 -12.98 11.21 7.23
C ALA A 268 -14.35 11.42 7.90
N ALA A 269 -14.42 12.32 8.88
CA ALA A 269 -15.66 12.65 9.57
C ALA A 269 -16.71 13.21 8.60
N LEU A 270 -16.32 14.13 7.70
CA LEU A 270 -17.21 14.67 6.67
C LEU A 270 -17.71 13.59 5.71
N LEU A 271 -16.87 12.61 5.33
CA LEU A 271 -17.29 11.49 4.48
C LEU A 271 -18.30 10.59 5.19
N VAL A 272 -18.11 10.32 6.48
CA VAL A 272 -19.07 9.55 7.29
C VAL A 272 -20.41 10.29 7.41
N VAL A 273 -20.37 11.60 7.71
CA VAL A 273 -21.58 12.43 7.77
C VAL A 273 -22.27 12.48 6.40
N ALA A 274 -21.53 12.66 5.31
CA ALA A 274 -22.08 12.67 3.95
C ALA A 274 -22.72 11.33 3.57
N ALA A 275 -22.10 10.20 3.94
CA ALA A 275 -22.67 8.87 3.73
C ALA A 275 -23.97 8.69 4.51
N PHE A 276 -24.00 9.08 5.79
CA PHE A 276 -25.19 9.02 6.64
C PHE A 276 -26.33 9.90 6.10
N VAL A 277 -26.03 11.15 5.72
CA VAL A 277 -26.99 12.07 5.10
C VAL A 277 -27.49 11.51 3.77
N GLY A 278 -26.60 10.96 2.93
CA GLY A 278 -26.96 10.32 1.68
C GLY A 278 -27.92 9.15 1.86
N LEU A 279 -27.66 8.26 2.82
CA LEU A 279 -28.55 7.15 3.17
C LEU A 279 -29.90 7.63 3.70
N THR A 280 -29.91 8.66 4.54
CA THR A 280 -31.14 9.25 5.09
C THR A 280 -31.98 9.92 4.00
N LEU A 281 -31.34 10.72 3.13
CA LEU A 281 -32.00 11.37 2.00
C LEU A 281 -32.52 10.33 0.99
N LEU A 282 -31.74 9.29 0.69
CA LEU A 282 -32.18 8.20 -0.17
C LEU A 282 -33.46 7.56 0.40
N SER A 283 -33.48 7.27 1.70
CA SER A 283 -34.64 6.71 2.39
C SER A 283 -35.86 7.63 2.37
N ALA A 284 -35.67 8.95 2.52
CA ALA A 284 -36.75 9.93 2.49
C ALA A 284 -37.27 10.24 1.09
N VAL A 285 -36.40 10.22 0.08
CA VAL A 285 -36.70 10.54 -1.32
C VAL A 285 -37.25 9.33 -2.06
N TYR A 286 -36.86 8.10 -1.68
CA TYR A 286 -37.30 6.87 -2.35
C TYR A 286 -38.83 6.72 -2.43
N PRO A 287 -39.63 6.96 -1.37
CA PRO A 287 -41.09 6.96 -1.46
C PRO A 287 -41.64 8.04 -2.40
N ARG A 288 -40.97 9.20 -2.51
CA ARG A 288 -41.38 10.28 -3.43
C ARG A 288 -41.05 9.92 -4.88
N LEU A 289 -39.90 9.30 -5.13
CA LEU A 289 -39.51 8.79 -6.46
C LEU A 289 -40.50 7.74 -6.98
N LEU A 290 -41.08 6.93 -6.10
CA LEU A 290 -42.12 5.97 -6.47
C LEU A 290 -43.44 6.63 -6.91
N ARG A 291 -43.70 7.88 -6.52
CA ARG A 291 -44.93 8.62 -6.89
C ARG A 291 -44.84 9.31 -8.26
N TRP A 292 -43.65 9.44 -8.84
CA TRP A 292 -43.46 10.12 -10.13
C TRP A 292 -43.55 9.14 -11.32
N PRO A 293 -44.39 9.37 -12.35
CA PRO A 293 -44.64 8.41 -13.42
C PRO A 293 -43.39 7.95 -14.19
N ALA A 294 -42.43 8.86 -14.39
CA ALA A 294 -41.18 8.57 -15.11
C ALA A 294 -40.24 7.65 -14.30
N THR A 295 -40.16 7.86 -12.98
CA THR A 295 -39.27 7.09 -12.08
C THR A 295 -39.95 5.87 -11.46
N ALA A 296 -41.28 5.83 -11.42
CA ALA A 296 -42.06 4.72 -10.90
C ALA A 296 -41.80 3.38 -11.63
N ARG A 297 -41.39 3.43 -12.90
CA ARG A 297 -40.97 2.22 -13.65
C ARG A 297 -39.54 1.77 -13.32
N LEU A 298 -38.66 2.71 -12.95
CA LEU A 298 -37.23 2.47 -12.74
C LEU A 298 -36.91 2.16 -11.26
N ALA A 299 -37.54 2.85 -10.32
CA ALA A 299 -37.28 2.73 -8.89
C ALA A 299 -37.52 1.30 -8.35
N PRO A 300 -38.59 0.57 -8.74
CA PRO A 300 -38.75 -0.83 -8.34
C PRO A 300 -37.67 -1.72 -8.95
N ARG A 301 -37.23 -1.47 -10.19
CA ARG A 301 -36.14 -2.23 -10.81
C ARG A 301 -34.82 -2.00 -10.09
N ILE A 302 -34.55 -0.77 -9.65
CA ILE A 302 -33.36 -0.43 -8.86
C ILE A 302 -33.45 -1.07 -7.47
N ALA A 303 -34.59 -0.96 -6.77
CA ALA A 303 -34.75 -1.54 -5.44
C ALA A 303 -34.74 -3.07 -5.46
N VAL A 304 -35.33 -3.68 -6.49
CA VAL A 304 -35.21 -5.11 -6.73
C VAL A 304 -33.78 -5.49 -7.09
N ALA A 305 -33.07 -4.68 -7.90
CA ALA A 305 -31.66 -4.94 -8.20
C ALA A 305 -30.77 -4.83 -6.94
N ILE A 306 -30.98 -3.81 -6.10
CA ILE A 306 -30.25 -3.60 -4.84
C ILE A 306 -30.63 -4.68 -3.81
N GLY A 307 -31.92 -4.97 -3.67
CA GLY A 307 -32.43 -6.01 -2.76
C GLY A 307 -32.07 -7.43 -3.19
N ARG A 308 -31.68 -7.62 -4.46
CA ARG A 308 -31.11 -8.88 -4.98
C ARG A 308 -29.60 -8.97 -4.80
N ILE A 309 -28.91 -7.92 -4.34
CA ILE A 309 -27.48 -8.02 -4.05
C ILE A 309 -27.32 -9.01 -2.89
N PRO A 310 -26.59 -10.11 -3.09
CA PRO A 310 -26.30 -11.04 -2.02
C PRO A 310 -25.66 -10.31 -0.82
N PRO A 311 -26.09 -10.57 0.44
CA PRO A 311 -25.59 -9.83 1.61
C PRO A 311 -24.07 -9.85 1.78
N ASP A 312 -23.42 -10.94 1.35
CA ASP A 312 -21.97 -11.11 1.30
C ASP A 312 -21.30 -10.14 0.31
N ILE A 313 -21.93 -9.87 -0.83
CA ILE A 313 -21.45 -8.88 -1.81
C ILE A 313 -21.64 -7.45 -1.29
N ALA A 314 -22.78 -7.12 -0.69
CA ALA A 314 -23.00 -5.81 -0.08
C ALA A 314 -21.91 -5.50 0.96
N THR A 315 -21.63 -6.48 1.83
CA THR A 315 -20.58 -6.39 2.84
C THR A 315 -19.21 -6.06 2.23
N ILE A 316 -18.84 -6.70 1.12
CA ILE A 316 -17.54 -6.46 0.47
C ILE A 316 -17.47 -5.14 -0.26
N VAL A 317 -18.58 -4.70 -0.87
CA VAL A 317 -18.66 -3.37 -1.47
C VAL A 317 -18.41 -2.31 -0.39
N ASP A 318 -19.02 -2.45 0.78
CA ASP A 318 -18.82 -1.52 1.91
C ASP A 318 -17.37 -1.55 2.42
N PHE A 319 -16.80 -2.75 2.62
CA PHE A 319 -15.40 -2.90 3.00
C PHE A 319 -14.45 -2.27 1.96
N ALA A 320 -14.68 -2.54 0.67
CA ALA A 320 -13.86 -1.99 -0.41
C ALA A 320 -13.96 -0.46 -0.46
N ALA A 321 -15.17 0.10 -0.35
CA ALA A 321 -15.38 1.54 -0.29
C ALA A 321 -14.64 2.18 0.89
N ALA A 322 -14.74 1.59 2.09
CA ALA A 322 -14.03 2.04 3.28
C ALA A 322 -12.50 1.99 3.09
N LEU A 323 -11.96 0.89 2.56
CA LEU A 323 -10.52 0.73 2.30
C LEU A 323 -10.01 1.74 1.25
N ILE A 324 -10.79 2.02 0.20
CA ILE A 324 -10.47 3.02 -0.82
C ILE A 324 -10.49 4.43 -0.22
N ALA A 325 -11.50 4.76 0.59
CA ALA A 325 -11.57 6.03 1.31
C ALA A 325 -10.34 6.20 2.22
N MET A 326 -9.97 5.17 2.99
CA MET A 326 -8.76 5.17 3.81
C MET A 326 -7.48 5.37 2.99
N ALA A 327 -7.37 4.77 1.79
CA ALA A 327 -6.27 5.02 0.88
C ALA A 327 -6.20 6.50 0.44
N GLY A 328 -7.36 7.11 0.16
CA GLY A 328 -7.52 8.55 -0.09
C GLY A 328 -7.02 9.42 1.06
N LEU A 329 -7.45 9.12 2.28
CA LEU A 329 -7.02 9.82 3.50
C LEU A 329 -5.51 9.66 3.75
N GLY A 330 -4.98 8.45 3.57
CA GLY A 330 -3.55 8.15 3.63
C GLY A 330 -2.75 8.96 2.61
N ARG A 331 -3.27 9.11 1.38
CA ARG A 331 -2.66 9.97 0.35
C ARG A 331 -2.62 11.44 0.79
N LEU A 332 -3.73 11.95 1.33
CA LEU A 332 -3.81 13.32 1.83
C LEU A 332 -2.80 13.58 2.94
N TYR A 333 -2.73 12.67 3.92
CA TYR A 333 -1.74 12.70 4.99
C TYR A 333 -0.31 12.73 4.43
N ARG A 334 0.02 11.81 3.52
CA ARG A 334 1.36 11.72 2.92
C ARG A 334 1.72 12.97 2.12
N ARG A 335 0.77 13.59 1.40
CA ARG A 335 0.99 14.86 0.70
C ARG A 335 1.33 16.00 1.67
N ARG A 336 0.61 16.10 2.79
CA ARG A 336 0.90 17.11 3.82
C ARG A 336 2.23 16.87 4.50
N LEU A 337 2.51 15.62 4.84
CA LEU A 337 3.79 15.22 5.40
C LEU A 337 4.93 15.56 4.42
N ALA A 338 4.77 15.26 3.13
CA ALA A 338 5.74 15.60 2.10
C ALA A 338 5.99 17.12 2.02
N ARG A 339 4.92 17.93 1.97
CA ARG A 339 5.06 19.40 2.02
C ARG A 339 5.85 19.88 3.24
N SER A 340 5.65 19.27 4.41
CA SER A 340 6.43 19.61 5.61
C SER A 340 7.91 19.20 5.52
N PHE A 341 8.23 18.21 4.68
CA PHE A 341 9.62 17.87 4.38
C PHE A 341 10.23 18.85 3.38
N ASP A 342 9.44 19.28 2.39
CA ASP A 342 9.89 20.14 1.29
C ASP A 342 9.94 21.63 1.67
N GLN A 343 9.28 22.05 2.75
CA GLN A 343 9.39 23.40 3.34
C GLN A 343 10.73 23.58 4.08
N GLY A 344 11.85 23.41 3.38
CA GLY A 344 13.21 23.49 3.93
C GLY A 344 13.56 24.84 4.58
N GLU A 345 12.73 25.85 4.37
CA GLU A 345 12.87 27.20 4.91
C GLU A 345 12.44 27.33 6.38
N ARG A 346 11.84 26.32 7.01
CA ARG A 346 11.46 26.41 8.43
C ARG A 346 11.88 25.20 9.23
N CYS A 347 12.39 25.45 10.43
CA CYS A 347 12.76 24.44 11.39
C CYS A 347 11.54 23.60 11.78
N ARG A 348 11.64 22.27 11.67
CA ARG A 348 10.50 21.37 11.97
C ARG A 348 10.18 21.26 13.46
N ARG A 349 11.12 21.60 14.33
CA ARG A 349 10.92 21.49 15.78
C ARG A 349 10.29 22.75 16.36
N CYS A 350 10.87 23.92 16.10
CA CYS A 350 10.41 25.20 16.66
C CYS A 350 9.68 26.12 15.65
N GLY A 351 9.77 25.86 14.35
CA GLY A 351 9.16 26.71 13.31
C GLY A 351 10.01 27.92 12.88
N HIS A 352 11.20 28.10 13.47
CA HIS A 352 12.14 29.18 13.12
C HIS A 352 12.47 29.19 11.62
N ASP A 353 12.58 30.37 11.04
CA ASP A 353 12.99 30.53 9.64
C ASP A 353 14.45 30.12 9.47
N LEU A 354 14.71 29.22 8.53
CA LEU A 354 16.06 28.72 8.23
C LEU A 354 16.68 29.45 7.04
N ARG A 355 15.96 30.39 6.41
CA ARG A 355 16.53 31.26 5.38
C ARG A 355 17.69 32.05 5.99
N GLY A 356 18.88 31.90 5.41
CA GLY A 356 20.10 32.54 5.91
C GLY A 356 20.83 31.77 7.01
N THR A 357 20.31 30.64 7.49
CA THR A 357 21.09 29.76 8.37
C THR A 357 22.14 29.01 7.54
N PRO A 358 23.44 29.16 7.82
CA PRO A 358 24.49 28.51 7.04
C PRO A 358 24.32 26.99 7.08
N ALA A 359 24.41 26.38 5.90
CA ALA A 359 24.26 24.94 5.73
C ALA A 359 25.43 24.36 4.92
N PRO A 360 26.68 24.40 5.43
CA PRO A 360 27.82 23.79 4.75
C PRO A 360 27.52 22.31 4.45
N ASP A 361 27.91 21.85 3.26
CA ASP A 361 27.61 20.50 2.73
C ASP A 361 26.10 20.18 2.64
N GLY A 362 25.25 21.21 2.50
CA GLY A 362 23.79 21.09 2.52
C GLY A 362 23.24 20.73 3.89
N ARG A 363 23.98 20.99 4.98
CA ARG A 363 23.58 20.64 6.36
C ARG A 363 23.69 21.86 7.27
N GLY A 364 22.58 22.22 7.90
CA GLY A 364 22.57 23.25 8.93
C GLY A 364 21.97 22.74 10.24
N ARG A 365 22.19 23.49 11.33
CA ARG A 365 21.48 23.33 12.59
C ARG A 365 20.64 24.56 12.82
N CYS A 366 19.39 24.36 13.22
CA CYS A 366 18.52 25.47 13.61
C CYS A 366 19.16 26.19 14.80
N SER A 367 19.42 27.49 14.65
CA SER A 367 19.94 28.40 15.69
C SER A 367 19.14 28.31 17.00
N GLU A 368 17.82 28.22 16.92
CA GLU A 368 16.93 28.25 18.09
C GLU A 368 16.88 26.94 18.90
N CYS A 369 16.92 25.78 18.22
CA CYS A 369 16.64 24.50 18.89
C CYS A 369 17.65 23.39 18.61
N GLY A 370 18.71 23.71 17.85
CA GLY A 370 19.81 22.82 17.51
C GLY A 370 19.45 21.64 16.59
N VAL A 371 18.20 21.52 16.12
CA VAL A 371 17.81 20.40 15.26
C VAL A 371 18.49 20.51 13.89
N GLU A 372 19.03 19.41 13.39
CA GLU A 372 19.63 19.37 12.06
C GLU A 372 18.57 19.50 10.96
N PHE A 373 18.89 20.27 9.93
CA PHE A 373 18.14 20.37 8.68
C PHE A 373 19.06 20.15 7.49
N VAL A 374 18.45 19.85 6.34
CA VAL A 374 19.16 19.61 5.08
C VAL A 374 18.64 20.60 4.06
N VAL A 375 19.55 21.33 3.40
CA VAL A 375 19.29 22.22 2.27
C VAL A 375 19.70 21.50 1.00
N GLU A 376 18.94 21.67 -0.08
CA GLU A 376 19.26 21.07 -1.38
C GLU A 376 20.24 21.89 -2.22
#